data_AF-A0A9D4PQR3-F1
#
_entry.id   AF-A0A9D4PQR3-F1
#
_cell.length_a   1.000
_cell.length_b   1.000
_cell.length_c   1.000
_cell.angle_alpha   90.00
_cell.angle_beta   90.00
_cell.angle_gamma   90.00
#
_symmetry.space_group_name_H-M   'P 1'
#
loop_
_entity.id
_entity.type
_entity.pdbx_description
1 polymer ?
#
loop_
_entity_poly.entity_id
_entity_poly.type
_entity_poly.pdbx_seq_one_letter_code
_entity_poly.pdbx_strand_id
1 'polypeptide(L)'
;MVKRTEKTTGASDLVQCGECTRWCYLDETAFTSLADAEEASFVCKLCEKVKAAVQRMESCIEELKGELKVERVKRIELQAQLGEARERGEATASLVEQMEADLRKERERRAELEERVKVLMALDSGPEQWEAKGKGITEFQAETGKKGDIGAAVAHVGTGDSRRKSYSDVARQASGGAKQGAPAAGSLSRGISGGRTGSQQSQAGSERLDRRRVLVVGDSNVARVKQGVLTTVKADRRVKVEAQSGKCMTDALAKAQEVVGDSMEGENLVIIHAGLNDVLKGKSQNLQRQLEDGVRKLREASEGVHVTICTIPEVWGQSGGMERRVIEANCVIRAMSRQLSYSVMEVNKDVYEPGLRPFAQDGIHYSGATGRRVGNRMGRQATAFLGGPSALRPPV
;
A
#
# COMPACT_ATOMS: atom_id res chain seq x y z
N MET A 1 -48.24 -8.57 31.52
CA MET A 1 -49.62 -8.13 31.20
C MET A 1 -50.20 -9.14 30.23
N VAL A 2 -51.31 -9.80 30.57
CA VAL A 2 -51.89 -10.89 29.80
C VAL A 2 -53.14 -10.40 29.06
N LYS A 3 -53.33 -10.83 27.80
CA LYS A 3 -54.53 -10.50 27.01
C LYS A 3 -55.02 -11.75 26.30
N ARG A 4 -56.29 -12.09 26.52
CA ARG A 4 -57.03 -13.01 25.64
C ARG A 4 -57.62 -12.21 24.49
N THR A 5 -57.29 -12.60 23.26
CA THR A 5 -57.88 -12.00 22.07
C THR A 5 -58.97 -12.91 21.52
N GLU A 6 -60.22 -12.56 21.79
CA GLU A 6 -61.38 -13.21 21.18
C GLU A 6 -61.68 -12.55 19.82
N LYS A 7 -61.03 -13.02 18.75
CA LYS A 7 -61.56 -12.85 17.39
C LYS A 7 -60.79 -13.74 16.43
N THR A 8 -61.54 -14.52 15.66
CA THR A 8 -61.16 -15.47 14.59
C THR A 8 -60.65 -16.85 15.04
N THR A 9 -61.61 -17.77 15.20
CA THR A 9 -61.53 -19.25 14.97
C THR A 9 -60.43 -20.08 15.65
N GLY A 10 -59.68 -19.54 16.59
CA GLY A 10 -58.84 -20.27 17.53
C GLY A 10 -58.38 -19.31 18.62
N ALA A 11 -58.83 -19.51 19.86
CA ALA A 11 -58.37 -18.68 20.97
C ALA A 11 -56.89 -18.99 21.22
N SER A 12 -56.01 -18.12 20.78
CA SER A 12 -54.58 -18.20 21.10
C SER A 12 -54.30 -17.35 22.31
N ASP A 13 -53.87 -17.99 23.39
CA ASP A 13 -53.45 -17.32 24.62
C ASP A 13 -52.11 -16.60 24.38
N LEU A 14 -52.05 -15.30 24.66
CA LEU A 14 -50.90 -14.44 24.41
C LEU A 14 -50.34 -13.85 25.72
N VAL A 15 -49.02 -13.89 25.85
CA VAL A 15 -48.26 -13.32 26.97
C VAL A 15 -47.36 -12.21 26.45
N GLN A 16 -47.39 -11.04 27.12
CA GLN A 16 -46.53 -9.92 26.76
C GLN A 16 -45.14 -10.04 27.40
N CYS A 17 -44.09 -9.93 26.59
CA CYS A 17 -42.71 -9.78 27.06
C CYS A 17 -42.56 -8.49 27.86
N GLY A 18 -42.03 -8.59 29.08
CA GLY A 18 -41.82 -7.48 30.00
C GLY A 18 -40.75 -6.49 29.55
N GLU A 19 -39.87 -6.85 28.61
CA GLU A 19 -38.77 -5.97 28.16
C GLU A 19 -39.08 -5.25 26.86
N CYS A 20 -39.50 -5.97 25.82
CA CYS A 20 -39.74 -5.39 24.49
C CYS A 20 -41.22 -5.20 24.18
N THR A 21 -42.12 -5.47 25.13
CA THR A 21 -43.59 -5.35 25.00
C THR A 21 -44.22 -6.20 23.89
N ARG A 22 -43.43 -7.07 23.25
CA ARG A 22 -43.88 -8.00 22.20
C ARG A 22 -44.79 -9.07 22.79
N TRP A 23 -45.87 -9.38 22.09
CA TRP A 23 -46.75 -10.50 22.41
C TRP A 23 -46.19 -11.79 21.84
N CYS A 24 -46.11 -12.82 22.68
CA CYS A 24 -45.72 -14.18 22.33
C CYS A 24 -46.87 -15.13 22.65
N TYR A 25 -46.97 -16.22 21.91
CA TYR A 25 -47.94 -17.27 22.22
C TYR A 25 -47.55 -18.02 23.49
N LEU A 26 -48.53 -18.44 24.28
CA LEU A 26 -48.30 -19.12 25.57
C LEU A 26 -47.42 -20.38 25.41
N ASP A 27 -47.59 -21.12 24.31
CA ASP A 27 -46.79 -22.31 23.95
C ASP A 27 -45.31 -21.99 23.60
N GLU A 28 -44.99 -20.74 23.27
CA GLU A 28 -43.61 -20.27 23.08
C GLU A 28 -42.92 -19.91 24.41
N THR A 29 -43.67 -19.90 25.52
CA THR A 29 -43.21 -19.55 26.86
C THR A 29 -43.00 -20.79 27.75
N ALA A 30 -42.47 -20.58 28.96
CA ALA A 30 -42.36 -21.64 29.97
C ALA A 30 -43.60 -21.77 30.87
N PHE A 31 -44.62 -20.93 30.66
CA PHE A 31 -45.84 -20.95 31.47
C PHE A 31 -46.77 -22.08 31.04
N THR A 32 -47.43 -22.72 32.01
CA THR A 32 -48.40 -23.78 31.73
C THR A 32 -49.83 -23.25 31.60
N SER A 33 -50.08 -22.07 32.16
CA SER A 33 -51.35 -21.36 32.08
C SER A 33 -51.18 -19.83 32.01
N LEU A 34 -52.23 -19.12 31.62
CA LEU A 34 -52.23 -17.65 31.67
C LEU A 34 -52.19 -17.09 33.10
N ALA A 35 -52.72 -17.82 34.09
CA ALA A 35 -52.64 -17.40 35.49
C ALA A 35 -51.19 -17.38 35.98
N ASP A 36 -50.41 -18.40 35.61
CA ASP A 36 -48.96 -18.46 35.91
C ASP A 36 -48.21 -17.25 35.29
N ALA A 37 -48.64 -16.82 34.10
CA ALA A 37 -48.04 -15.71 33.37
C ALA A 37 -48.44 -14.32 33.91
N GLU A 38 -49.50 -14.22 34.72
CA GLU A 38 -49.90 -12.96 35.38
C GLU A 38 -49.03 -12.66 36.60
N GLU A 39 -48.56 -13.70 37.30
CA GLU A 39 -47.75 -13.57 38.52
C GLU A 39 -46.25 -13.41 38.25
N ALA A 40 -45.79 -13.65 37.03
CA ALA A 40 -44.37 -13.68 36.67
C ALA A 40 -44.02 -12.78 35.47
N SER A 41 -42.79 -12.26 35.45
CA SER A 41 -42.28 -11.50 34.30
C SER A 41 -41.75 -12.43 33.22
N PHE A 42 -42.21 -12.24 31.99
CA PHE A 42 -41.78 -13.00 30.83
C PHE A 42 -40.72 -12.24 30.03
N VAL A 43 -39.60 -12.89 29.70
CA VAL A 43 -38.63 -12.37 28.73
C VAL A 43 -38.67 -13.27 27.50
N CYS A 44 -38.96 -12.70 26.32
CA CYS A 44 -39.06 -13.51 25.12
C CYS A 44 -37.68 -13.98 24.64
N LYS A 45 -37.64 -15.13 23.94
CA LYS A 45 -36.43 -15.73 23.36
C LYS A 45 -35.61 -14.74 22.50
N LEU A 46 -36.27 -13.75 21.89
CA LEU A 46 -35.58 -12.71 21.13
C LEU A 46 -34.81 -11.75 22.05
N CYS A 47 -35.40 -11.28 23.15
CA CYS A 47 -34.72 -10.46 24.15
C CYS A 47 -33.54 -11.21 24.78
N GLU A 48 -33.70 -12.50 25.10
CA GLU A 48 -32.61 -13.33 25.61
C GLU A 48 -31.45 -13.44 24.60
N LYS A 49 -31.76 -13.69 23.33
CA LYS A 49 -30.76 -13.72 22.25
C LYS A 49 -30.04 -12.38 22.09
N VAL A 50 -30.77 -11.27 22.17
CA VAL A 50 -30.18 -9.92 22.10
C VAL A 50 -29.27 -9.67 23.30
N LYS A 51 -29.70 -9.99 24.52
CA LYS A 51 -28.85 -9.88 25.72
C LYS A 51 -27.58 -10.71 25.61
N ALA A 52 -27.68 -11.97 25.19
CA ALA A 52 -26.52 -12.82 24.98
C ALA A 52 -25.59 -12.27 23.89
N ALA A 53 -26.13 -11.67 22.82
CA ALA A 53 -25.34 -11.00 21.81
C ALA A 53 -24.63 -9.75 22.36
N VAL A 54 -25.32 -8.93 23.15
CA VAL A 54 -24.74 -7.74 23.81
C VAL A 54 -23.60 -8.15 24.74
N GLN A 55 -23.79 -9.15 25.60
CA GLN A 55 -22.75 -9.65 26.50
C GLN A 55 -21.51 -10.16 25.74
N ARG A 56 -21.71 -10.87 24.61
CA ARG A 56 -20.59 -11.29 23.75
C ARG A 56 -19.85 -10.10 23.14
N MET A 57 -20.58 -9.08 22.69
CA MET A 57 -19.97 -7.85 22.16
C MET A 57 -19.18 -7.11 23.25
N GLU A 58 -19.72 -6.98 24.45
CA GLU A 58 -19.04 -6.36 25.59
C GLU A 58 -17.75 -7.10 25.95
N SER A 59 -17.79 -8.43 26.02
CA SER A 59 -16.59 -9.26 26.25
C SER A 59 -15.53 -9.04 25.17
N CYS A 60 -15.93 -8.98 23.90
CA CYS A 60 -15.01 -8.73 22.78
C CYS A 60 -14.41 -7.31 22.84
N ILE A 61 -15.21 -6.32 23.24
CA ILE A 61 -14.74 -4.94 23.43
C ILE A 61 -13.68 -4.88 24.54
N GLU A 62 -13.88 -5.58 25.65
CA GLU A 62 -12.89 -5.60 26.74
C GLU A 62 -11.59 -6.32 26.33
N GLU A 63 -11.68 -7.40 25.57
CA GLU A 63 -10.51 -8.08 24.98
C GLU A 63 -9.71 -7.12 24.07
N LEU A 64 -10.38 -6.45 23.14
CA LEU A 64 -9.77 -5.46 22.25
C LEU A 64 -9.17 -4.26 23.01
N LYS A 65 -9.79 -3.81 24.09
CA LYS A 65 -9.21 -2.79 24.98
C LYS A 65 -7.92 -3.29 25.65
N GLY A 66 -7.87 -4.57 26.01
CA GLY A 66 -6.66 -5.23 26.53
C GLY A 66 -5.53 -5.21 25.51
N GLU A 67 -5.79 -5.68 24.29
CA GLU A 67 -4.81 -5.69 23.19
C GLU A 67 -4.32 -4.27 22.86
N LEU A 68 -5.23 -3.29 22.81
CA LEU A 68 -4.89 -1.90 22.55
C LEU A 68 -3.95 -1.32 23.62
N LYS A 69 -4.12 -1.70 24.90
CA LYS A 69 -3.20 -1.30 25.97
C LYS A 69 -1.82 -1.90 25.77
N VAL A 70 -1.72 -3.19 25.42
CA VAL A 70 -0.45 -3.87 25.14
C VAL A 70 0.28 -3.20 23.98
N GLU A 71 -0.41 -2.91 22.87
CA GLU A 71 0.19 -2.22 21.72
C GLU A 71 0.61 -0.79 22.04
N ARG A 72 -0.11 -0.06 22.90
CA ARG A 72 0.32 1.27 23.37
C ARG A 72 1.63 1.21 24.15
N VAL A 73 1.77 0.24 25.06
CA VAL A 73 3.02 0.03 25.81
C VAL A 73 4.17 -0.29 24.87
N LYS A 74 3.96 -1.23 23.94
CA LYS A 74 4.96 -1.60 22.94
C LYS A 74 5.37 -0.45 22.03
N ARG A 75 4.42 0.42 21.66
CA ARG A 75 4.72 1.63 20.87
C ARG A 75 5.60 2.61 21.64
N ILE A 76 5.34 2.81 22.93
CA ILE A 76 6.18 3.67 23.79
C ILE A 76 7.60 3.09 23.88
N GLU A 77 7.74 1.78 24.09
CA GLU A 77 9.03 1.10 24.14
C GLU A 77 9.81 1.24 22.82
N LEU A 78 9.16 1.01 21.68
CA LEU A 78 9.78 1.19 20.37
C LEU A 78 10.17 2.65 20.09
N GLN A 79 9.37 3.62 20.56
CA GLN A 79 9.72 5.04 20.43
C GLN A 79 10.97 5.39 21.27
N ALA A 80 11.11 4.83 22.47
CA ALA A 80 12.31 5.00 23.28
C ALA A 80 13.55 4.40 22.57
N GLN A 81 13.44 3.16 22.05
CA GLN A 81 14.52 2.50 21.31
C GLN A 81 14.95 3.29 20.06
N LEU A 82 13.99 3.89 19.34
CA LEU A 82 14.30 4.75 18.20
C LEU A 82 14.99 6.06 18.61
N GLY A 83 14.64 6.62 19.77
CA GLY A 83 15.33 7.77 20.35
C GLY A 83 16.81 7.45 20.63
N GLU A 84 17.08 6.36 21.35
CA GLU A 84 18.44 5.91 21.66
C GLU A 84 19.26 5.56 20.40
N ALA A 85 18.63 4.96 19.38
CA ALA A 85 19.29 4.69 18.12
C ALA A 85 19.66 5.98 17.36
N ARG A 86 18.79 6.98 17.42
CA ARG A 86 19.04 8.30 16.83
C ARG A 86 20.19 9.03 17.53
N GLU A 87 20.20 9.07 18.86
CA GLU A 87 21.28 9.69 19.64
C GLU A 87 22.63 9.02 19.33
N ARG A 88 22.67 7.69 19.25
CA ARG A 88 23.87 6.96 18.81
C ARG A 88 24.28 7.33 17.38
N GLY A 89 23.33 7.45 16.47
CA GLY A 89 23.56 7.91 15.10
C GLY A 89 24.20 9.29 15.05
N GLU A 90 23.64 10.26 15.79
CA GLU A 90 24.15 11.63 15.88
C GLU A 90 25.57 11.66 16.50
N ALA A 91 25.83 10.86 17.55
CA ALA A 91 27.16 10.72 18.13
C ALA A 91 28.19 10.15 17.14
N THR A 92 27.81 9.12 16.37
CA THR A 92 28.69 8.54 15.34
C THR A 92 28.94 9.51 14.18
N ALA A 93 27.94 10.30 13.78
CA ALA A 93 28.09 11.31 12.73
C ALA A 93 29.08 12.40 13.17
N SER A 94 28.95 12.89 14.41
CA SER A 94 29.88 13.86 15.01
C SER A 94 31.33 13.34 15.06
N LEU A 95 31.52 12.06 15.44
CA LEU A 95 32.84 11.44 15.43
C LEU A 95 33.43 11.35 14.01
N VAL A 96 32.62 11.02 13.01
CA VAL A 96 33.07 10.98 11.60
C VAL A 96 33.48 12.37 11.12
N GLU A 97 32.70 13.41 11.43
CA GLU A 97 33.05 14.80 11.09
C GLU A 97 34.38 15.23 11.73
N GLN A 98 34.61 14.85 13.00
CA GLN A 98 35.88 15.10 13.68
C GLN A 98 37.04 14.38 13.01
N MET A 99 36.90 13.09 12.68
CA MET A 99 37.92 12.33 11.96
C MET A 99 38.22 12.92 10.58
N GLU A 100 37.21 13.41 9.86
CA GLU A 100 37.41 14.07 8.56
C GLU A 100 38.15 15.40 8.67
N ALA A 101 37.87 16.17 9.73
CA ALA A 101 38.59 17.42 10.02
C ALA A 101 40.06 17.16 10.37
N ASP A 102 40.35 16.14 11.17
CA ASP A 102 41.73 15.78 11.53
C ASP A 102 42.51 15.25 10.32
N LEU A 103 41.86 14.44 9.47
CA LEU A 103 42.48 13.92 8.25
C LEU A 103 42.77 15.04 7.23
N ARG A 104 41.98 16.12 7.24
CA ARG A 104 42.26 17.33 6.45
C ARG A 104 43.51 18.07 6.96
N LYS A 105 43.62 18.28 8.28
CA LYS A 105 44.79 18.91 8.90
C LYS A 105 46.08 18.13 8.63
N GLU A 106 46.03 16.79 8.71
CA GLU A 106 47.19 15.96 8.40
C GLU A 106 47.61 16.04 6.94
N ARG A 107 46.66 16.16 6.00
CA ARG A 107 46.98 16.39 4.58
C ARG A 107 47.65 17.75 4.36
N GLU A 108 47.20 18.80 5.03
CA GLU A 108 47.81 20.13 4.97
C GLU A 108 49.24 20.12 5.53
N ARG A 109 49.45 19.51 6.70
CA ARG A 109 50.79 19.34 7.29
C ARG A 109 51.73 18.56 6.39
N ARG A 110 51.23 17.49 5.77
CA ARG A 110 52.03 16.69 4.83
C ARG A 110 52.42 17.50 3.59
N ALA A 111 51.50 18.28 3.04
CA ALA A 111 51.80 19.16 1.90
C ALA A 111 52.87 20.21 2.26
N GLU A 112 52.78 20.80 3.46
CA GLU A 112 53.79 21.73 3.97
C GLU A 112 55.18 21.06 4.13
N LEU A 113 55.22 19.86 4.71
CA LEU A 113 56.46 19.08 4.85
C LEU A 113 57.04 18.70 3.48
N GLU A 114 56.22 18.25 2.54
CA GLU A 114 56.64 17.94 1.17
C GLU A 114 57.26 19.18 0.49
N GLU A 115 56.69 20.36 0.69
CA GLU A 115 57.25 21.60 0.15
C GLU A 115 58.59 21.98 0.81
N ARG A 116 58.70 21.83 2.13
CA ARG A 116 59.97 22.05 2.85
C ARG A 116 61.06 21.09 2.38
N VAL A 117 60.71 19.82 2.13
CA VAL A 117 61.65 18.83 1.58
C VAL A 117 62.11 19.24 0.18
N LYS A 118 61.21 19.70 -0.71
CA LYS A 118 61.62 20.20 -2.03
C LYS A 118 62.60 21.37 -1.94
N VAL A 119 62.35 22.34 -1.06
CA VAL A 119 63.26 23.48 -0.85
C VAL A 119 64.62 23.01 -0.35
N LEU A 120 64.67 22.08 0.61
CA LEU A 120 65.92 21.51 1.10
C LEU A 120 66.68 20.75 0.01
N MET A 121 65.99 19.94 -0.80
CA MET A 121 66.60 19.26 -1.94
C MET A 121 67.16 20.23 -2.98
N ALA A 122 66.49 21.35 -3.24
CA ALA A 122 66.98 22.39 -4.15
C ALA A 122 68.23 23.10 -3.60
N LEU A 123 68.36 23.25 -2.28
CA LEU A 123 69.55 23.82 -1.64
C LEU A 123 70.75 22.85 -1.64
N ASP A 124 70.48 21.54 -1.54
CA ASP A 124 71.51 20.49 -1.57
C ASP A 124 72.01 20.19 -3.00
N SER A 125 71.27 20.66 -4.02
CA SER A 125 71.61 20.56 -5.44
C SER A 125 72.69 21.58 -5.88
N GLY A 126 73.80 21.67 -5.15
CA GLY A 126 75.08 22.25 -5.61
C GLY A 126 75.15 23.77 -5.93
N PRO A 127 76.23 24.47 -5.56
CA PRO A 127 76.38 25.92 -5.80
C PRO A 127 76.58 26.34 -7.28
N GLU A 128 76.64 25.41 -8.24
CA GLU A 128 77.01 25.74 -9.64
C GLU A 128 75.94 26.49 -10.45
N GLN A 129 74.73 26.73 -9.91
CA GLN A 129 73.68 27.49 -10.60
C GLN A 129 73.31 28.85 -9.98
N TRP A 130 73.92 29.24 -8.86
CA TRP A 130 73.55 30.48 -8.17
C TRP A 130 74.23 31.75 -8.72
N GLU A 131 75.27 31.62 -9.55
CA GLU A 131 75.94 32.79 -10.16
C GLU A 131 75.13 33.47 -11.28
N ALA A 132 74.05 32.87 -11.79
CA ALA A 132 73.28 33.43 -12.90
C ALA A 132 72.09 34.32 -12.49
N LYS A 133 71.76 34.45 -11.19
CA LYS A 133 70.61 35.27 -10.72
C LYS A 133 70.94 36.21 -9.56
N GLY A 134 72.19 36.66 -9.48
CA GLY A 134 72.57 37.80 -8.65
C GLY A 134 72.05 39.11 -9.21
N LYS A 135 70.83 39.53 -8.81
CA LYS A 135 70.48 40.93 -8.50
C LYS A 135 69.03 41.06 -8.03
N GLY A 136 68.88 41.31 -6.73
CA GLY A 136 67.65 41.83 -6.13
C GLY A 136 66.92 40.81 -5.29
N ILE A 137 67.27 40.73 -4.01
CA ILE A 137 66.36 40.83 -2.85
C ILE A 137 67.29 40.90 -1.63
N THR A 138 67.56 42.13 -1.22
CA THR A 138 67.94 42.45 0.17
C THR A 138 66.65 42.61 0.98
N GLU A 139 66.78 42.35 2.29
CA GLU A 139 65.77 42.53 3.34
C GLU A 139 64.73 41.40 3.52
N PHE A 140 65.06 40.46 4.40
CA PHE A 140 64.24 40.27 5.61
C PHE A 140 65.11 39.69 6.73
N GLN A 141 65.41 40.52 7.73
CA GLN A 141 66.00 40.10 9.00
C GLN A 141 64.93 39.45 9.90
N ALA A 142 65.37 38.40 10.59
CA ALA A 142 65.10 38.02 11.98
C ALA A 142 63.69 38.24 12.57
N GLU A 143 63.06 37.14 13.02
CA GLU A 143 62.56 37.07 14.40
C GLU A 143 62.22 35.64 14.84
N THR A 144 62.83 35.23 15.97
CA THR A 144 62.41 34.20 16.95
C THR A 144 62.34 32.74 16.47
N GLY A 145 63.01 31.75 17.06
CA GLY A 145 63.42 31.60 18.45
C GLY A 145 62.35 30.87 19.26
N LYS A 146 62.25 29.53 19.14
CA LYS A 146 61.80 28.63 20.23
C LYS A 146 62.12 27.17 19.94
N LYS A 147 62.97 26.61 20.80
CA LYS A 147 63.18 25.17 21.02
C LYS A 147 61.86 24.51 21.43
N GLY A 148 61.61 23.32 20.89
CA GLY A 148 60.58 22.40 21.35
C GLY A 148 60.93 20.97 20.92
N ASP A 149 61.06 20.09 21.89
CA ASP A 149 61.69 18.78 21.87
C ASP A 149 61.14 17.77 20.85
N ILE A 150 62.07 17.00 20.27
CA ILE A 150 61.79 15.80 19.48
C ILE A 150 61.61 14.63 20.45
N GLY A 151 60.35 14.31 20.76
CA GLY A 151 59.96 13.03 21.35
C GLY A 151 59.64 12.03 20.25
N ALA A 152 60.54 11.07 20.03
CA ALA A 152 60.31 9.92 19.17
C ALA A 152 59.28 8.98 19.80
N ALA A 153 58.23 8.63 19.06
CA ALA A 153 57.44 7.42 19.29
C ALA A 153 57.19 6.75 17.95
N VAL A 154 58.00 5.72 17.69
CA VAL A 154 57.79 4.73 16.63
C VAL A 154 56.65 3.82 17.08
N ALA A 155 55.60 3.70 16.26
CA ALA A 155 54.68 2.57 16.30
C ALA A 155 54.35 2.11 14.87
N HIS A 156 54.80 0.90 14.56
CA HIS A 156 54.42 0.10 13.41
C HIS A 156 52.93 -0.24 13.42
N VAL A 157 52.20 0.04 12.33
CA VAL A 157 51.09 -0.78 11.75
C VAL A 157 51.00 -0.31 10.29
N GLY A 158 51.34 -1.10 9.27
CA GLY A 158 50.58 -2.25 8.80
C GLY A 158 49.88 -1.86 7.48
N THR A 159 50.41 -2.36 6.36
CA THR A 159 49.88 -2.23 5.00
C THR A 159 48.48 -2.83 4.88
N GLY A 160 47.58 -2.15 4.19
CA GLY A 160 46.20 -2.61 3.97
C GLY A 160 45.52 -1.81 2.87
N ASP A 161 45.61 -2.35 1.67
CA ASP A 161 45.12 -1.84 0.39
C ASP A 161 43.58 -1.75 0.31
N SER A 162 43.10 -0.95 -0.67
CA SER A 162 41.79 -1.03 -1.35
C SER A 162 40.68 0.00 -1.06
N ARG A 163 40.65 0.99 -1.97
CA ARG A 163 39.48 1.50 -2.73
C ARG A 163 38.23 1.98 -1.94
N ARG A 164 38.24 3.27 -1.62
CA ARG A 164 37.03 4.10 -1.43
C ARG A 164 36.71 4.80 -2.77
N LYS A 165 35.58 4.45 -3.43
CA LYS A 165 35.01 5.22 -4.54
C LYS A 165 34.02 6.26 -3.99
N SER A 166 34.22 7.49 -4.43
CA SER A 166 33.53 8.72 -4.02
C SER A 166 32.05 8.73 -4.40
N TYR A 167 31.22 9.22 -3.49
CA TYR A 167 29.80 9.53 -3.67
C TYR A 167 29.71 11.05 -3.84
N SER A 168 29.81 11.53 -5.08
CA SER A 168 29.75 12.96 -5.38
C SER A 168 29.22 13.16 -6.80
N ASP A 169 27.89 13.07 -6.94
CA ASP A 169 27.12 13.61 -8.09
C ASP A 169 25.65 13.81 -7.66
N VAL A 170 25.47 14.62 -6.61
CA VAL A 170 24.19 15.29 -6.34
C VAL A 170 24.47 16.78 -6.22
N ALA A 171 23.67 17.56 -6.94
CA ALA A 171 23.53 19.01 -6.90
C ALA A 171 24.43 19.83 -7.83
N ARG A 172 23.96 20.02 -9.08
CA ARG A 172 23.92 21.34 -9.72
C ARG A 172 23.03 21.35 -10.96
N GLN A 173 21.81 21.86 -10.82
CA GLN A 173 21.38 23.13 -11.45
C GLN A 173 19.86 23.31 -11.27
N ALA A 174 19.53 24.30 -10.45
CA ALA A 174 18.24 24.97 -10.46
C ALA A 174 18.28 26.07 -11.53
N SER A 175 17.19 26.23 -12.29
CA SER A 175 16.38 27.47 -12.37
C SER A 175 15.64 27.59 -13.71
N GLY A 176 14.36 27.99 -13.64
CA GLY A 176 13.69 28.64 -14.77
C GLY A 176 12.17 28.42 -14.86
N GLY A 177 11.39 29.39 -14.37
CA GLY A 177 10.19 29.84 -15.09
C GLY A 177 8.82 29.41 -14.57
N ALA A 178 8.20 30.28 -13.77
CA ALA A 178 6.78 30.26 -13.45
C ALA A 178 5.89 30.65 -14.64
N LYS A 179 4.66 30.12 -14.69
CA LYS A 179 3.44 30.87 -15.08
C LYS A 179 2.17 30.18 -14.57
N GLN A 180 1.31 31.02 -13.99
CA GLN A 180 0.03 30.72 -13.36
C GLN A 180 -1.07 30.42 -14.40
N GLY A 181 -2.08 29.66 -13.97
CA GLY A 181 -3.36 29.53 -14.68
C GLY A 181 -4.32 28.56 -13.99
N ALA A 182 -5.12 29.05 -13.04
CA ALA A 182 -6.42 28.46 -12.68
C ALA A 182 -7.45 28.86 -13.76
N PRO A 183 -8.55 28.11 -14.02
CA PRO A 183 -9.66 27.86 -13.08
C PRO A 183 -10.26 26.44 -13.27
N ALA A 184 -11.42 25.98 -12.79
CA ALA A 184 -12.53 26.46 -11.98
C ALA A 184 -13.23 25.22 -11.36
N ALA A 185 -13.82 25.40 -10.19
CA ALA A 185 -14.78 24.48 -9.60
C ALA A 185 -16.11 24.53 -10.38
N GLY A 186 -16.69 23.36 -10.63
CA GLY A 186 -18.01 23.19 -11.26
C GLY A 186 -18.88 22.22 -10.47
N SER A 187 -19.60 22.76 -9.50
CA SER A 187 -20.75 22.16 -8.84
C SER A 187 -21.92 22.06 -9.83
N LEU A 188 -22.56 20.90 -9.96
CA LEU A 188 -23.93 20.82 -10.47
C LEU A 188 -24.75 19.80 -9.69
N SER A 189 -25.71 20.36 -8.95
CA SER A 189 -26.85 19.68 -8.36
C SER A 189 -28.03 19.67 -9.35
N ARG A 190 -28.76 18.55 -9.34
CA ARG A 190 -30.21 18.38 -9.58
C ARG A 190 -30.83 18.70 -10.96
N GLY A 191 -31.56 17.71 -11.48
CA GLY A 191 -32.60 17.86 -12.49
C GLY A 191 -33.39 16.56 -12.70
N ILE A 192 -34.42 16.35 -11.88
CA ILE A 192 -35.51 15.40 -12.18
C ILE A 192 -36.42 16.10 -13.18
N SER A 193 -36.62 15.53 -14.36
CA SER A 193 -37.80 15.77 -15.19
C SER A 193 -37.99 14.60 -16.15
N GLY A 194 -39.16 13.96 -16.05
CA GLY A 194 -39.64 13.00 -17.01
C GLY A 194 -40.05 13.68 -18.32
N GLY A 195 -39.81 13.00 -19.43
CA GLY A 195 -40.23 13.42 -20.76
C GLY A 195 -39.96 12.32 -21.77
N ARG A 196 -41.00 11.53 -22.06
CA ARG A 196 -41.05 10.53 -23.14
C ARG A 196 -40.96 11.24 -24.50
N THR A 197 -39.95 10.94 -25.32
CA THR A 197 -40.03 10.98 -26.80
C THR A 197 -38.84 10.27 -27.46
N GLY A 198 -39.13 9.26 -28.30
CA GLY A 198 -38.48 9.07 -29.61
C GLY A 198 -37.06 8.50 -29.69
N SER A 199 -36.96 7.16 -29.66
CA SER A 199 -36.18 6.22 -30.52
C SER A 199 -34.97 6.63 -31.40
N GLN A 200 -34.29 7.77 -31.24
CA GLN A 200 -33.03 8.07 -31.94
C GLN A 200 -31.81 8.19 -31.01
N GLN A 201 -32.01 8.27 -29.70
CA GLN A 201 -30.92 8.24 -28.70
C GLN A 201 -30.39 6.82 -28.42
N SER A 202 -31.10 5.77 -28.84
CA SER A 202 -30.75 4.37 -28.51
C SER A 202 -29.61 3.80 -29.34
N GLN A 203 -29.42 4.25 -30.59
CA GLN A 203 -28.36 3.73 -31.46
C GLN A 203 -26.96 4.24 -31.07
N ALA A 204 -26.80 5.54 -30.82
CA ALA A 204 -25.53 6.10 -30.36
C ALA A 204 -25.10 5.56 -28.97
N GLY A 205 -26.07 5.31 -28.08
CA GLY A 205 -25.82 4.66 -26.80
C GLY A 205 -25.39 3.20 -26.94
N SER A 206 -26.00 2.45 -27.87
CA SER A 206 -25.64 1.06 -28.16
C SER A 206 -24.25 0.94 -28.79
N GLU A 207 -23.92 1.78 -29.78
CA GLU A 207 -22.60 1.76 -30.43
C GLU A 207 -21.46 2.12 -29.47
N ARG A 208 -21.70 3.01 -28.49
CA ARG A 208 -20.70 3.35 -27.48
C ARG A 208 -20.43 2.20 -26.53
N LEU A 209 -21.44 1.43 -26.15
CA LEU A 209 -21.29 0.23 -25.31
C LEU A 209 -20.59 -0.92 -26.03
N ASP A 210 -20.69 -0.96 -27.36
CA ASP A 210 -20.04 -1.99 -28.19
C ASP A 210 -18.52 -1.86 -28.22
N ARG A 211 -18.01 -0.64 -27.99
CA ARG A 211 -16.58 -0.34 -27.90
C ARG A 211 -16.00 -0.50 -26.50
N ARG A 212 -16.79 -0.96 -25.53
CA ARG A 212 -16.29 -1.19 -24.15
C ARG A 212 -15.60 -2.54 -24.03
N ARG A 213 -14.39 -2.57 -23.48
CA ARG A 213 -13.66 -3.82 -23.23
C ARG A 213 -13.15 -3.89 -21.80
N VAL A 214 -12.98 -5.12 -21.33
CA VAL A 214 -12.48 -5.39 -19.97
C VAL A 214 -11.28 -6.31 -20.04
N LEU A 215 -10.21 -5.94 -19.34
CA LEU A 215 -9.05 -6.78 -19.11
C LEU A 215 -8.90 -7.04 -17.61
N VAL A 216 -8.91 -8.31 -17.22
CA VAL A 216 -8.49 -8.74 -15.88
C VAL A 216 -7.09 -9.32 -16.00
N VAL A 217 -6.12 -8.75 -15.31
CA VAL A 217 -4.71 -9.14 -15.42
C VAL A 217 -4.06 -9.25 -14.05
N GLY A 218 -3.13 -10.19 -13.90
CA GLY A 218 -2.41 -10.33 -12.65
C GLY A 218 -1.63 -11.61 -12.52
N ASP A 219 -1.39 -12.03 -11.28
CA ASP A 219 -0.52 -13.16 -10.97
C ASP A 219 -1.25 -14.53 -11.05
N SER A 220 -0.69 -15.57 -10.41
CA SER A 220 -1.30 -16.90 -10.37
C SER A 220 -2.68 -16.93 -9.72
N ASN A 221 -3.04 -15.96 -8.87
CA ASN A 221 -4.39 -15.85 -8.32
C ASN A 221 -5.41 -15.40 -9.38
N VAL A 222 -5.00 -14.67 -10.42
CA VAL A 222 -5.90 -14.36 -11.54
C VAL A 222 -6.32 -15.63 -12.30
N ALA A 223 -5.45 -16.63 -12.37
CA ALA A 223 -5.84 -17.93 -12.93
C ALA A 223 -6.94 -18.60 -12.09
N ARG A 224 -6.93 -18.42 -10.77
CA ARG A 224 -7.92 -18.99 -9.84
C ARG A 224 -9.27 -18.29 -9.89
N VAL A 225 -9.30 -16.99 -10.22
CA VAL A 225 -10.55 -16.22 -10.30
C VAL A 225 -11.20 -16.25 -11.69
N LYS A 226 -10.46 -16.69 -12.73
CA LYS A 226 -10.90 -16.73 -14.13
C LYS A 226 -12.30 -17.33 -14.30
N GLN A 227 -12.57 -18.49 -13.68
CA GLN A 227 -13.87 -19.14 -13.80
C GLN A 227 -15.01 -18.27 -13.25
N GLY A 228 -14.81 -17.62 -12.09
CA GLY A 228 -15.83 -16.74 -11.49
C GLY A 228 -16.10 -15.50 -12.35
N VAL A 229 -15.04 -14.90 -12.92
CA VAL A 229 -15.17 -13.78 -13.85
C VAL A 229 -15.99 -14.19 -15.07
N LEU A 230 -15.54 -15.24 -15.78
CA LEU A 230 -16.15 -15.68 -17.03
C LEU A 230 -17.59 -16.17 -16.85
N THR A 231 -17.89 -16.84 -15.73
CA THR A 231 -19.26 -17.25 -15.42
C THR A 231 -20.18 -16.04 -15.23
N THR A 232 -19.71 -15.02 -14.50
CA THR A 232 -20.50 -13.82 -14.19
C THR A 232 -20.77 -12.96 -15.43
N VAL A 233 -19.80 -12.87 -16.34
CA VAL A 233 -19.93 -12.12 -17.61
C VAL A 233 -20.48 -12.98 -18.75
N LYS A 234 -20.95 -14.21 -18.46
CA LYS A 234 -21.46 -15.17 -19.46
C LYS A 234 -20.51 -15.38 -20.65
N ALA A 235 -19.20 -15.41 -20.37
CA ALA A 235 -18.15 -15.54 -21.37
C ALA A 235 -18.20 -14.49 -22.51
N ASP A 236 -18.69 -13.28 -22.22
CA ASP A 236 -18.67 -12.16 -23.17
C ASP A 236 -17.26 -11.93 -23.73
N ARG A 237 -17.12 -11.98 -25.06
CA ARG A 237 -15.84 -11.90 -25.78
C ARG A 237 -15.10 -10.57 -25.56
N ARG A 238 -15.77 -9.53 -25.05
CA ARG A 238 -15.15 -8.25 -24.69
C ARG A 238 -14.36 -8.32 -23.38
N VAL A 239 -14.49 -9.39 -22.61
CA VAL A 239 -13.77 -9.61 -21.34
C VAL A 239 -12.64 -10.61 -21.55
N LYS A 240 -11.41 -10.16 -21.30
CA LYS A 240 -10.21 -10.98 -21.38
C LYS A 240 -9.62 -11.16 -19.98
N VAL A 241 -9.18 -12.39 -19.65
CA VAL A 241 -8.57 -12.71 -18.35
C VAL A 241 -7.18 -13.29 -18.60
N GLU A 242 -6.15 -12.54 -18.22
CA GLU A 242 -4.73 -12.84 -18.45
C GLU A 242 -4.01 -13.08 -17.12
N ALA A 243 -3.64 -14.33 -16.87
CA ALA A 243 -2.90 -14.70 -15.67
C ALA A 243 -1.43 -14.93 -16.00
N GLN A 244 -0.53 -14.31 -15.24
CA GLN A 244 0.91 -14.46 -15.37
C GLN A 244 1.51 -15.01 -14.06
N SER A 245 1.74 -16.32 -14.02
CA SER A 245 2.23 -16.98 -12.81
C SER A 245 3.58 -16.43 -12.33
N GLY A 246 3.72 -16.22 -11.02
CA GLY A 246 4.95 -15.76 -10.38
C GLY A 246 5.36 -14.29 -10.65
N LYS A 247 4.51 -13.53 -11.34
CA LYS A 247 4.77 -12.14 -11.73
C LYS A 247 4.38 -11.12 -10.65
N CYS A 248 5.07 -9.98 -10.68
CA CYS A 248 4.92 -8.86 -9.76
C CYS A 248 3.90 -7.83 -10.30
N MET A 249 3.57 -6.82 -9.48
CA MET A 249 2.67 -5.73 -9.87
C MET A 249 3.15 -4.99 -11.13
N THR A 250 4.46 -4.76 -11.26
CA THR A 250 5.06 -4.14 -12.45
C THR A 250 4.82 -4.92 -13.72
N ASP A 251 4.92 -6.25 -13.64
CA ASP A 251 4.74 -7.13 -14.78
C ASP A 251 3.27 -7.13 -15.22
N ALA A 252 2.33 -7.15 -14.26
CA ALA A 252 0.90 -7.08 -14.53
C ALA A 252 0.51 -5.74 -15.18
N LEU A 253 1.06 -4.62 -14.70
CA LEU A 253 0.88 -3.29 -15.29
C LEU A 253 1.46 -3.19 -16.70
N ALA A 254 2.67 -3.71 -16.91
CA ALA A 254 3.30 -3.76 -18.23
C ALA A 254 2.48 -4.62 -19.21
N LYS A 255 1.97 -5.77 -18.76
CA LYS A 255 1.09 -6.61 -19.59
C LYS A 255 -0.24 -5.92 -19.90
N ALA A 256 -0.80 -5.20 -18.93
CA ALA A 256 -2.00 -4.40 -19.16
C ALA A 256 -1.75 -3.36 -20.27
N GLN A 257 -0.62 -2.66 -20.20
CA GLN A 257 -0.23 -1.65 -21.17
C GLN A 257 -0.10 -2.24 -22.57
N GLU A 258 0.60 -3.37 -22.71
CA GLU A 258 0.76 -4.10 -23.97
C GLU A 258 -0.61 -4.47 -24.57
N VAL A 259 -1.47 -5.13 -23.80
CA VAL A 259 -2.79 -5.60 -24.29
C VAL A 259 -3.73 -4.45 -24.64
N VAL A 260 -3.68 -3.36 -23.87
CA VAL A 260 -4.51 -2.18 -24.15
C VAL A 260 -4.02 -1.47 -25.41
N GLY A 261 -2.71 -1.30 -25.58
CA GLY A 261 -2.12 -0.66 -26.75
C GLY A 261 -2.36 -1.44 -28.05
N ASP A 262 -2.28 -2.77 -28.00
CA ASP A 262 -2.31 -3.60 -29.21
C ASP A 262 -3.73 -3.91 -29.72
N SER A 263 -4.76 -3.87 -28.87
CA SER A 263 -6.01 -4.59 -29.17
C SER A 263 -7.29 -4.01 -28.57
N MET A 264 -7.23 -2.82 -27.97
CA MET A 264 -8.38 -2.26 -27.25
C MET A 264 -8.72 -0.83 -27.67
N GLU A 265 -9.31 -0.68 -28.85
CA GLU A 265 -10.01 0.56 -29.24
C GLU A 265 -11.25 0.78 -28.36
N GLY A 266 -11.43 2.01 -27.88
CA GLY A 266 -12.61 2.46 -27.14
C GLY A 266 -12.40 2.70 -25.64
N GLU A 267 -13.46 2.52 -24.86
CA GLU A 267 -13.45 2.69 -23.40
C GLU A 267 -13.03 1.36 -22.74
N ASN A 268 -11.99 1.38 -21.92
CA ASN A 268 -11.36 0.18 -21.38
C ASN A 268 -11.43 0.15 -19.87
N LEU A 269 -11.81 -0.99 -19.29
CA LEU A 269 -11.63 -1.26 -17.86
C LEU A 269 -10.51 -2.27 -17.66
N VAL A 270 -9.48 -1.88 -16.94
CA VAL A 270 -8.39 -2.76 -16.54
C VAL A 270 -8.51 -3.06 -15.04
N ILE A 271 -8.68 -4.33 -14.69
CA ILE A 271 -8.68 -4.82 -13.30
C ILE A 271 -7.35 -5.54 -13.07
N ILE A 272 -6.54 -5.02 -12.16
CA ILE A 272 -5.21 -5.53 -11.83
C ILE A 272 -5.26 -6.24 -10.50
N HIS A 273 -4.88 -7.52 -10.47
CA HIS A 273 -4.80 -8.31 -9.26
C HIS A 273 -3.44 -9.00 -9.14
N ALA A 274 -2.49 -8.27 -8.57
CA ALA A 274 -1.11 -8.70 -8.35
C ALA A 274 -0.57 -8.05 -7.07
N GLY A 275 0.70 -8.31 -6.76
CA GLY A 275 1.41 -7.69 -5.63
C GLY A 275 1.78 -8.66 -4.51
N LEU A 276 1.17 -9.84 -4.45
CA LEU A 276 1.56 -10.86 -3.45
C LEU A 276 3.00 -11.31 -3.70
N ASN A 277 3.39 -11.52 -4.96
CA ASN A 277 4.76 -11.86 -5.32
C ASN A 277 5.76 -10.74 -4.99
N ASP A 278 5.37 -9.46 -5.01
CA ASP A 278 6.23 -8.37 -4.54
C ASP A 278 6.50 -8.49 -3.04
N VAL A 279 5.47 -8.82 -2.25
CA VAL A 279 5.62 -9.05 -0.81
C VAL A 279 6.47 -10.28 -0.52
N LEU A 280 6.22 -11.40 -1.22
CA LEU A 280 6.97 -12.65 -1.07
C LEU A 280 8.46 -12.47 -1.41
N LYS A 281 8.76 -11.66 -2.44
CA LYS A 281 10.14 -11.38 -2.88
C LYS A 281 10.80 -10.20 -2.13
N GLY A 282 10.13 -9.61 -1.13
CA GLY A 282 10.65 -8.46 -0.39
C GLY A 282 10.77 -7.16 -1.20
N LYS A 283 10.02 -7.03 -2.29
CA LYS A 283 10.01 -5.88 -3.21
C LYS A 283 8.87 -4.90 -2.97
N SER A 284 8.01 -5.15 -1.99
CA SER A 284 6.82 -4.32 -1.71
C SER A 284 7.13 -2.86 -1.35
N GLN A 285 8.36 -2.54 -0.91
CA GLN A 285 8.80 -1.17 -0.63
C GLN A 285 8.77 -0.27 -1.88
N ASN A 286 8.89 -0.85 -3.07
CA ASN A 286 8.86 -0.10 -4.33
C ASN A 286 7.45 0.08 -4.90
N LEU A 287 6.42 -0.48 -4.25
CA LEU A 287 5.07 -0.57 -4.80
C LEU A 287 4.49 0.80 -5.17
N GLN A 288 4.77 1.85 -4.38
CA GLN A 288 4.33 3.21 -4.69
C GLN A 288 4.83 3.65 -6.08
N ARG A 289 6.14 3.59 -6.30
CA ARG A 289 6.75 3.99 -7.58
C ARG A 289 6.26 3.12 -8.73
N GLN A 290 6.09 1.82 -8.48
CA GLN A 290 5.56 0.87 -9.48
C GLN A 290 4.14 1.25 -9.93
N LEU A 291 3.27 1.65 -8.98
CA LEU A 291 1.92 2.11 -9.26
C LEU A 291 1.91 3.45 -10.01
N GLU A 292 2.72 4.41 -9.57
CA GLU A 292 2.86 5.73 -10.22
C GLU A 292 3.27 5.58 -11.69
N ASP A 293 4.33 4.83 -11.94
CA ASP A 293 4.86 4.64 -13.29
C ASP A 293 3.93 3.78 -14.15
N GLY A 294 3.39 2.69 -13.61
CA GLY A 294 2.56 1.76 -14.37
C GLY A 294 1.20 2.34 -14.73
N VAL A 295 0.52 3.03 -13.79
CA VAL A 295 -0.79 3.65 -14.07
C VAL A 295 -0.64 4.79 -15.07
N ARG A 296 0.43 5.59 -14.96
CA ARG A 296 0.73 6.65 -15.93
C ARG A 296 0.91 6.08 -17.34
N LYS A 297 1.80 5.10 -17.50
CA LYS A 297 2.06 4.43 -18.79
C LYS A 297 0.81 3.76 -19.38
N LEU A 298 -0.03 3.17 -18.53
CA LEU A 298 -1.27 2.53 -18.97
C LEU A 298 -2.27 3.55 -19.55
N ARG A 299 -2.31 4.78 -19.01
CA ARG A 299 -3.15 5.87 -19.54
C ARG A 299 -2.55 6.53 -20.78
N GLU A 300 -1.23 6.60 -20.86
CA GLU A 300 -0.54 7.05 -22.09
C GLU A 300 -0.84 6.10 -23.26
N ALA A 301 -1.07 4.81 -23.00
CA ALA A 301 -1.42 3.83 -24.03
C ALA A 301 -2.86 3.96 -24.55
N SER A 302 -3.79 4.53 -23.78
CA SER A 302 -5.18 4.74 -24.23
C SER A 302 -5.90 5.77 -23.35
N GLU A 303 -6.48 6.80 -23.99
CA GLU A 303 -7.17 7.92 -23.33
C GLU A 303 -8.45 7.49 -22.57
N GLY A 304 -9.00 6.31 -22.89
CA GLY A 304 -10.26 5.79 -22.36
C GLY A 304 -10.11 4.74 -21.25
N VAL A 305 -8.97 4.68 -20.54
CA VAL A 305 -8.70 3.60 -19.56
C VAL A 305 -9.14 3.95 -18.14
N HIS A 306 -10.10 3.16 -17.65
CA HIS A 306 -10.44 3.05 -16.24
C HIS A 306 -9.60 1.95 -15.59
N VAL A 307 -8.88 2.30 -14.53
CA VAL A 307 -8.03 1.35 -13.78
C VAL A 307 -8.70 0.99 -12.47
N THR A 308 -8.75 -0.30 -12.17
CA THR A 308 -9.09 -0.83 -10.85
C THR A 308 -7.95 -1.70 -10.35
N ILE A 309 -7.47 -1.44 -9.14
CA ILE A 309 -6.41 -2.22 -8.50
C ILE A 309 -7.02 -2.97 -7.32
N CYS A 310 -6.89 -4.29 -7.33
CA CYS A 310 -7.30 -5.12 -6.22
C CYS A 310 -6.30 -5.02 -5.07
N THR A 311 -6.78 -5.03 -3.84
CA THR A 311 -5.89 -5.25 -2.69
C THR A 311 -5.21 -6.62 -2.80
N ILE A 312 -4.02 -6.72 -2.21
CA ILE A 312 -3.27 -7.96 -2.08
C ILE A 312 -3.99 -8.82 -1.03
N PRO A 313 -4.23 -10.13 -1.30
CA PRO A 313 -4.88 -11.00 -0.35
C PRO A 313 -4.03 -11.13 0.92
N GLU A 314 -4.65 -10.91 2.07
CA GLU A 314 -4.05 -11.11 3.38
C GLU A 314 -3.92 -12.61 3.63
N VAL A 315 -2.68 -13.13 3.50
CA VAL A 315 -2.34 -14.55 3.69
C VAL A 315 -2.04 -14.82 5.17
N TRP A 316 -2.92 -15.57 5.84
CA TRP A 316 -2.84 -15.83 7.28
C TRP A 316 -2.08 -17.12 7.57
N GLY A 317 -1.40 -17.16 8.72
CA GLY A 317 -0.63 -18.33 9.14
C GLY A 317 0.71 -18.45 8.42
N GLN A 318 1.16 -17.36 7.80
CA GLN A 318 2.52 -17.19 7.31
C GLN A 318 3.38 -16.55 8.42
N SER A 319 4.61 -16.16 8.11
CA SER A 319 5.42 -15.39 9.08
C SER A 319 4.77 -14.03 9.35
N GLY A 320 4.75 -13.58 10.61
CA GLY A 320 4.16 -12.27 10.98
C GLY A 320 4.79 -11.07 10.24
N GLY A 321 6.04 -11.22 9.78
CA GLY A 321 6.67 -10.23 8.89
C GLY A 321 6.04 -10.16 7.49
N MET A 322 5.54 -11.28 6.95
CA MET A 322 4.83 -11.30 5.67
C MET A 322 3.46 -10.63 5.79
N GLU A 323 2.71 -10.98 6.82
CA GLU A 323 1.38 -10.41 7.09
C GLU A 323 1.45 -8.88 7.22
N ARG A 324 2.41 -8.38 8.01
CA ARG A 324 2.67 -6.94 8.12
C ARG A 324 2.99 -6.29 6.78
N ARG A 325 3.86 -6.90 5.96
CA ARG A 325 4.20 -6.37 4.64
C ARG A 325 3.01 -6.34 3.66
N VAL A 326 2.09 -7.31 3.74
CA VAL A 326 0.84 -7.27 2.94
C VAL A 326 -0.03 -6.10 3.38
N ILE A 327 -0.21 -5.91 4.69
CA ILE A 327 -1.01 -4.81 5.24
C ILE A 327 -0.42 -3.46 4.80
N GLU A 328 0.90 -3.28 4.94
CA GLU A 328 1.62 -2.07 4.49
C GLU A 328 1.44 -1.83 2.99
N ALA A 329 1.58 -2.87 2.16
CA ALA A 329 1.38 -2.77 0.72
C ALA A 329 -0.08 -2.38 0.37
N ASN A 330 -1.07 -2.92 1.07
CA ASN A 330 -2.47 -2.54 0.90
C ASN A 330 -2.75 -1.09 1.33
N CYS A 331 -2.09 -0.61 2.38
CA CYS A 331 -2.14 0.81 2.75
C CYS A 331 -1.61 1.71 1.63
N VAL A 332 -0.50 1.33 0.97
CA VAL A 332 0.04 2.05 -0.19
C VAL A 332 -0.96 2.05 -1.35
N ILE A 333 -1.53 0.89 -1.71
CA ILE A 333 -2.55 0.80 -2.79
C ILE A 333 -3.75 1.71 -2.48
N ARG A 334 -4.21 1.79 -1.24
CA ARG A 334 -5.33 2.67 -0.88
C ARG A 334 -4.93 4.14 -0.94
N ALA A 335 -3.78 4.51 -0.37
CA ALA A 335 -3.30 5.89 -0.33
C ALA A 335 -3.12 6.45 -1.76
N MET A 336 -2.52 5.67 -2.65
CA MET A 336 -2.23 6.08 -4.03
C MET A 336 -3.47 6.17 -4.92
N SER A 337 -4.60 5.55 -4.54
CA SER A 337 -5.82 5.52 -5.36
C SER A 337 -6.38 6.90 -5.67
N ARG A 338 -6.37 7.82 -4.68
CA ARG A 338 -6.85 9.19 -4.85
C ARG A 338 -5.89 10.01 -5.70
N GLN A 339 -4.59 9.90 -5.42
CA GLN A 339 -3.55 10.63 -6.15
C GLN A 339 -3.50 10.22 -7.62
N LEU A 340 -3.61 8.92 -7.91
CA LEU A 340 -3.53 8.38 -9.25
C LEU A 340 -4.90 8.16 -9.89
N SER A 341 -6.01 8.51 -9.23
CA SER A 341 -7.38 8.40 -9.74
C SER A 341 -7.76 7.00 -10.26
N TYR A 342 -7.38 5.94 -9.56
CA TYR A 342 -7.85 4.57 -9.85
C TYR A 342 -8.83 4.09 -8.78
N SER A 343 -9.66 3.11 -9.12
CA SER A 343 -10.56 2.47 -8.15
C SER A 343 -9.85 1.35 -7.39
N VAL A 344 -10.16 1.18 -6.11
CA VAL A 344 -9.64 0.06 -5.32
C VAL A 344 -10.72 -1.00 -5.14
N MET A 345 -10.38 -2.26 -5.43
CA MET A 345 -11.24 -3.40 -5.11
C MET A 345 -10.71 -4.14 -3.87
N GLU A 346 -11.48 -4.07 -2.79
CA GLU A 346 -11.16 -4.74 -1.51
C GLU A 346 -11.44 -6.24 -1.56
N VAL A 347 -10.49 -7.06 -2.03
CA VAL A 347 -10.67 -8.53 -2.14
C VAL A 347 -10.66 -9.22 -0.78
N ASN A 348 -10.06 -8.59 0.24
CA ASN A 348 -9.95 -9.18 1.58
C ASN A 348 -11.31 -9.40 2.25
N LYS A 349 -12.35 -8.65 1.85
CA LYS A 349 -13.74 -8.93 2.27
C LYS A 349 -14.24 -10.31 1.82
N ASP A 350 -13.72 -10.86 0.72
CA ASP A 350 -14.06 -12.20 0.23
C ASP A 350 -13.13 -13.30 0.79
N VAL A 351 -12.00 -12.90 1.36
CA VAL A 351 -11.01 -13.77 2.02
C VAL A 351 -11.44 -14.04 3.46
N TYR A 352 -11.97 -13.03 4.16
CA TYR A 352 -12.34 -13.09 5.59
C TYR A 352 -13.68 -13.74 5.94
N GLU A 353 -14.22 -14.59 5.06
CA GLU A 353 -15.51 -15.24 5.34
C GLU A 353 -15.34 -16.31 6.45
N PRO A 354 -16.01 -16.18 7.61
CA PRO A 354 -15.82 -17.09 8.74
C PRO A 354 -16.13 -18.56 8.38
N GLY A 355 -15.31 -19.48 8.89
CA GLY A 355 -15.50 -20.92 8.71
C GLY A 355 -15.00 -21.49 7.38
N LEU A 356 -14.40 -20.67 6.50
CA LEU A 356 -13.84 -21.13 5.23
C LEU A 356 -12.31 -21.13 5.24
N ARG A 357 -11.71 -22.03 4.45
CA ARG A 357 -10.28 -22.00 4.13
C ARG A 357 -10.07 -21.11 2.90
N PRO A 358 -9.59 -19.86 3.06
CA PRO A 358 -9.52 -18.92 1.96
C PRO A 358 -8.50 -19.34 0.89
N PHE A 359 -7.45 -20.02 1.30
CA PHE A 359 -6.34 -20.43 0.46
C PHE A 359 -6.31 -21.96 0.27
N ALA A 360 -5.59 -22.40 -0.77
CA ALA A 360 -5.21 -23.77 -0.98
C ALA A 360 -4.21 -24.24 0.09
N GLN A 361 -3.76 -25.50 0.00
CA GLN A 361 -2.84 -26.08 0.98
C GLN A 361 -1.51 -25.31 1.11
N ASP A 362 -1.10 -24.60 0.06
CA ASP A 362 0.11 -23.75 0.07
C ASP A 362 -0.04 -22.44 0.86
N GLY A 363 -1.27 -22.08 1.27
CA GLY A 363 -1.54 -20.85 2.01
C GLY A 363 -1.34 -19.55 1.21
N ILE A 364 -1.15 -19.63 -0.11
CA ILE A 364 -0.83 -18.49 -0.99
C ILE A 364 -1.88 -18.34 -2.08
N HIS A 365 -2.26 -19.44 -2.72
CA HIS A 365 -3.22 -19.41 -3.81
C HIS A 365 -4.64 -19.50 -3.28
N TYR A 366 -5.59 -18.79 -3.89
CA TYR A 366 -6.99 -18.93 -3.51
C TYR A 366 -7.46 -20.39 -3.63
N SER A 367 -8.26 -20.81 -2.64
CA SER A 367 -9.04 -22.03 -2.77
C SER A 367 -10.07 -21.87 -3.90
N GLY A 368 -10.57 -22.98 -4.45
CA GLY A 368 -11.55 -22.91 -5.54
C GLY A 368 -12.82 -22.11 -5.17
N ALA A 369 -13.25 -22.15 -3.91
CA ALA A 369 -14.39 -21.39 -3.42
C ALA A 369 -14.09 -19.88 -3.36
N THR A 370 -12.97 -19.50 -2.75
CA THR A 370 -12.55 -18.09 -2.66
C THR A 370 -12.28 -17.48 -4.02
N GLY A 371 -11.59 -18.22 -4.90
CA GLY A 371 -11.32 -17.79 -6.27
C GLY A 371 -12.61 -17.50 -7.04
N ARG A 372 -13.65 -18.34 -6.87
CA ARG A 372 -14.98 -18.07 -7.44
C ARG A 372 -15.62 -16.82 -6.86
N ARG A 373 -15.58 -16.59 -5.55
CA ARG A 373 -16.17 -15.37 -4.94
C ARG A 373 -15.49 -14.09 -5.41
N VAL A 374 -14.16 -14.04 -5.34
CA VAL A 374 -13.36 -12.91 -5.83
C VAL A 374 -13.60 -12.69 -7.32
N GLY A 375 -13.59 -13.77 -8.11
CA GLY A 375 -13.89 -13.73 -9.53
C GLY A 375 -15.30 -13.22 -9.84
N ASN A 376 -16.31 -13.62 -9.07
CA ASN A 376 -17.67 -13.12 -9.21
C ASN A 376 -17.75 -11.61 -8.92
N ARG A 377 -16.98 -11.11 -7.94
CA ARG A 377 -16.89 -9.67 -7.65
C ARG A 377 -16.27 -8.91 -8.82
N MET A 378 -15.13 -9.38 -9.35
CA MET A 378 -14.51 -8.81 -10.54
C MET A 378 -15.43 -8.84 -11.75
N GLY A 379 -16.11 -9.97 -11.97
CA GLY A 379 -17.10 -10.14 -13.02
C GLY A 379 -18.28 -9.19 -12.89
N ARG A 380 -18.79 -8.92 -11.68
CA ARG A 380 -19.87 -7.93 -11.47
C ARG A 380 -19.44 -6.52 -11.85
N GLN A 381 -18.20 -6.12 -11.53
CA GLN A 381 -17.67 -4.83 -11.95
C GLN A 381 -17.51 -4.76 -13.48
N ALA A 382 -17.00 -5.83 -14.10
CA ALA A 382 -16.92 -5.94 -15.55
C ALA A 382 -18.31 -5.81 -16.21
N THR A 383 -19.31 -6.53 -15.70
CA THR A 383 -20.69 -6.44 -16.18
C THR A 383 -21.26 -5.04 -16.03
N ALA A 384 -21.03 -4.36 -14.90
CA ALA A 384 -21.47 -2.99 -14.70
C ALA A 384 -20.84 -2.02 -15.72
N PHE A 385 -19.53 -2.16 -15.96
CA PHE A 385 -18.81 -1.35 -16.93
C PHE A 385 -19.34 -1.54 -18.36
N LEU A 386 -19.64 -2.78 -18.75
CA LEU A 386 -20.19 -3.12 -20.07
C LEU A 386 -21.65 -2.67 -20.28
N GLY A 387 -22.29 -2.03 -19.30
CA GLY A 387 -23.66 -1.52 -19.40
C GLY A 387 -24.71 -2.37 -18.68
N GLY A 388 -24.29 -3.35 -17.87
CA GLY A 388 -25.17 -4.19 -17.06
C GLY A 388 -25.49 -5.56 -17.68
N PRO A 389 -26.26 -6.42 -16.96
CA PRO A 389 -26.49 -7.81 -17.37
C PRO A 389 -27.20 -7.98 -18.72
N SER A 390 -28.02 -7.01 -19.14
CA SER A 390 -28.73 -7.00 -20.42
C SER A 390 -27.81 -6.67 -21.61
N ALA A 391 -26.66 -6.05 -21.36
CA ALA A 391 -25.68 -5.70 -22.38
C ALA A 391 -24.66 -6.81 -22.65
N LEU A 392 -24.68 -7.91 -21.87
CA LEU A 392 -23.78 -9.05 -22.04
C LEU A 392 -24.18 -9.88 -23.25
N ARG A 393 -23.17 -10.33 -24.00
CA ARG A 393 -23.35 -11.14 -25.21
C ARG A 393 -22.97 -12.59 -24.92
N PRO A 394 -23.81 -13.58 -25.28
CA PRO A 394 -23.45 -14.98 -25.13
C PRO A 394 -22.26 -15.33 -26.04
N PRO A 395 -21.50 -16.38 -25.71
CA PRO A 395 -20.47 -16.89 -26.60
C PRO A 395 -21.16 -17.42 -27.87
N VAL A 396 -20.83 -16.85 -29.02
CA VAL A 396 -21.18 -17.41 -30.34
C VAL A 396 -20.36 -18.66 -30.59
#